data_AF-A0A7Y8NS05-F1
#
_entry.id   AF-A0A7Y8NS05-F1
#
_cell.length_a   1.000
_cell.length_b   1.000
_cell.length_c   1.000
_cell.angle_alpha   90.00
_cell.angle_beta   90.00
_cell.angle_gamma   90.00
#
_symmetry.space_group_name_H-M   'P 1'
#
loop_
_entity.id
_entity.type
_entity.pdbx_description
1 polymer ?
#
loop_
_entity_poly.entity_id
_entity_poly.type
_entity_poly.pdbx_seq_one_letter_code
_entity_poly.pdbx_strand_id
1 'polypeptide(L)'
;MATRSAKKKKIKYRPISFKVTEKQKSIIDDYCHMHDLGTVQLLKLALKEYLERNVSSQYGNEEMIISENQLTIFDIIRELESEEV
;
A
#
# COMPACT_ATOMS: atom_id res chain seq x y z
N MET A 1 -19.36 -17.67 -23.63
CA MET A 1 -17.94 -17.29 -23.53
C MET A 1 -17.53 -17.36 -22.06
N ALA A 2 -16.61 -18.27 -21.69
CA ALA A 2 -16.21 -18.45 -20.30
C ALA A 2 -15.23 -17.35 -19.87
N THR A 3 -15.64 -16.51 -18.92
CA THR A 3 -14.79 -15.49 -18.29
C THR A 3 -13.73 -16.19 -17.44
N ARG A 4 -12.48 -16.23 -17.94
CA ARG A 4 -11.34 -16.75 -17.17
C ARG A 4 -11.14 -15.84 -15.96
N SER A 5 -11.54 -16.30 -14.78
CA SER A 5 -11.28 -15.60 -13.51
C SER A 5 -9.77 -15.39 -13.35
N ALA A 6 -9.31 -14.14 -13.41
CA ALA A 6 -7.91 -13.80 -13.22
C ALA A 6 -7.44 -14.28 -11.84
N LYS A 7 -6.47 -15.20 -11.81
CA LYS A 7 -5.87 -15.67 -10.55
C LYS A 7 -5.13 -14.51 -9.88
N LYS A 8 -5.54 -14.14 -8.66
CA LYS A 8 -4.83 -13.14 -7.85
C LYS A 8 -3.37 -13.57 -7.67
N LYS A 9 -2.43 -12.67 -7.96
CA LYS A 9 -0.99 -12.91 -7.73
C LYS A 9 -0.77 -13.18 -6.23
N LYS A 10 0.06 -14.18 -5.91
CA LYS A 10 0.42 -14.48 -4.53
C LYS A 10 1.18 -13.28 -3.94
N ILE A 11 0.73 -12.79 -2.79
CA ILE A 11 1.43 -11.73 -2.05
C ILE A 11 2.72 -12.33 -1.48
N LYS A 12 3.86 -11.70 -1.79
CA LYS A 12 5.16 -12.08 -1.25
C LYS A 12 5.47 -11.20 -0.05
N TYR A 13 5.46 -11.77 1.15
CA TYR A 13 5.86 -11.08 2.37
C TYR A 13 7.38 -11.12 2.55
N ARG A 14 7.96 -10.08 3.16
CA ARG A 14 9.37 -10.02 3.55
C ARG A 14 9.45 -10.03 5.09
N PRO A 15 10.30 -10.88 5.69
CA PRO A 15 10.46 -10.89 7.14
C PRO A 15 11.23 -9.65 7.62
N ILE A 16 10.86 -9.12 8.78
CA ILE A 16 11.57 -8.05 9.48
C ILE A 16 11.92 -8.57 10.87
N SER A 17 13.20 -8.48 11.25
CA SER A 17 13.68 -8.89 12.57
C SER A 17 14.49 -7.76 13.20
N PHE A 18 14.18 -7.43 14.45
CA PHE A 18 14.94 -6.47 15.24
C PHE A 18 14.99 -6.95 16.69
N LYS A 19 16.04 -6.51 17.40
CA LYS A 19 16.17 -6.77 18.84
C LYS A 19 15.49 -5.63 19.60
N VAL A 20 14.85 -5.99 20.70
CA VAL A 20 14.31 -5.04 21.68
C VAL A 20 14.94 -5.33 23.03
N THR A 21 15.02 -4.29 23.86
CA THR A 21 15.38 -4.46 25.27
C THR A 21 14.25 -5.13 26.04
N GLU A 22 14.57 -5.75 27.16
CA GLU A 22 13.57 -6.39 28.05
C GLU A 22 12.47 -5.40 28.48
N LYS A 23 12.87 -4.17 28.82
CA LYS A 23 11.94 -3.10 29.20
C LYS A 23 10.97 -2.75 28.07
N GLN A 24 11.47 -2.64 26.84
CA GLN A 24 10.62 -2.37 25.67
C GLN A 24 9.66 -3.53 25.42
N LYS A 25 10.11 -4.78 25.59
CA LYS A 25 9.26 -5.95 25.43
C LYS A 25 8.15 -6.00 26.46
N SER A 26 8.44 -5.73 27.73
CA SER A 26 7.43 -5.64 28.80
C SER A 26 6.36 -4.61 28.47
N ILE A 27 6.76 -3.40 28.06
CA ILE A 27 5.81 -2.33 27.69
C ILE A 27 4.93 -2.75 26.51
N ILE A 28 5.51 -3.39 25.50
CA ILE A 28 4.78 -3.91 24.34
C ILE A 28 3.75 -4.94 24.78
N ASP A 29 4.13 -5.86 25.67
CA ASP A 29 3.24 -6.94 26.12
C ASP A 29 2.11 -6.43 27.01
N ASP A 30 2.40 -5.51 27.93
CA ASP A 30 1.38 -4.86 28.77
C ASP A 30 0.36 -4.12 27.89
N TYR A 31 0.83 -3.36 26.89
CA TYR A 31 -0.05 -2.67 25.95
C TYR A 31 -0.90 -3.64 25.12
N CYS A 32 -0.29 -4.71 24.61
CA CYS A 32 -1.00 -5.75 23.87
C CYS A 32 -2.10 -6.39 24.71
N HIS A 33 -1.83 -6.62 25.99
CA HIS A 33 -2.77 -7.24 26.93
C HIS A 33 -3.93 -6.31 27.29
N MET A 34 -3.65 -5.02 27.48
CA MET A 34 -4.69 -4.02 27.81
C MET A 34 -5.65 -3.75 26.65
N HIS A 35 -5.20 -3.94 25.41
CA HIS A 35 -5.95 -3.57 24.20
C HIS A 35 -6.40 -4.76 23.35
N ASP A 36 -6.25 -6.00 23.84
CA ASP A 36 -6.55 -7.24 23.12
C ASP A 36 -5.89 -7.29 21.71
N LEU A 37 -4.64 -6.83 21.63
CA LEU A 37 -3.87 -6.76 20.39
C LEU A 37 -2.75 -7.79 20.37
N GLY A 38 -2.45 -8.33 19.18
CA GLY A 38 -1.22 -9.08 18.97
C GLY A 38 -0.03 -8.15 18.72
N THR A 39 1.18 -8.53 19.16
CA THR A 39 2.41 -7.74 18.94
C THR A 39 2.62 -7.37 17.47
N VAL A 40 2.32 -8.29 16.54
CA VAL A 40 2.44 -8.03 15.10
C VAL A 40 1.43 -6.98 14.62
N GLN A 41 0.22 -6.97 15.16
CA GLN A 41 -0.80 -5.98 14.82
C GLN A 41 -0.41 -4.60 15.35
N LEU A 42 0.05 -4.54 16.61
CA LEU A 42 0.56 -3.32 17.23
C LEU A 42 1.69 -2.71 16.38
N LEU A 43 2.70 -3.52 16.02
CA LEU A 43 3.82 -3.04 15.21
C LEU A 43 3.38 -2.53 13.83
N LYS A 44 2.41 -3.20 13.18
CA LYS A 44 1.85 -2.73 11.90
C LYS A 44 1.13 -1.39 12.05
N LEU A 45 0.34 -1.22 13.12
CA LEU A 45 -0.37 0.04 13.40
C LEU A 45 0.62 1.16 13.68
N ALA A 46 1.60 0.93 14.55
CA ALA A 46 2.62 1.90 14.90
C ALA A 46 3.45 2.31 13.67
N LEU A 47 3.85 1.35 12.83
CA LEU A 47 4.55 1.64 11.58
C LEU A 47 3.69 2.46 10.62
N LYS A 48 2.42 2.10 10.46
CA LYS A 48 1.48 2.84 9.61
C LYS A 48 1.33 4.28 10.09
N GLU A 49 1.03 4.49 11.37
CA GLU A 49 0.85 5.81 11.99
C GLU A 49 2.12 6.66 11.90
N TYR A 50 3.29 6.05 12.14
CA TYR A 50 4.57 6.73 12.00
C TYR A 50 4.83 7.16 10.56
N LEU A 51 4.59 6.27 9.59
CA LEU A 51 4.79 6.60 8.18
C LEU A 51 3.79 7.66 7.70
N GLU A 52 2.51 7.57 8.06
CA GLU A 52 1.50 8.57 7.69
C GLU A 52 1.83 9.97 8.23
N ARG A 53 2.48 10.05 9.41
CA ARG A 53 2.90 11.34 10.00
C ARG A 53 4.18 11.91 9.40
N ASN A 54 5.12 11.05 8.98
CA ASN A 54 6.48 11.47 8.64
C ASN A 54 6.80 11.37 7.15
N VAL A 55 6.08 10.53 6.42
CA VAL A 55 6.25 10.39 4.97
C VAL A 55 5.37 11.45 4.31
N SER A 56 6.02 12.52 3.87
CA SER A 56 5.43 13.42 2.88
C SER A 56 5.02 12.61 1.64
N SER A 57 3.96 13.04 0.94
CA SER A 57 3.33 12.43 -0.26
C SER A 57 4.26 11.86 -1.36
N GLN A 58 5.57 12.06 -1.28
CA GLN A 58 6.58 11.63 -2.25
C GLN A 58 6.70 10.11 -2.43
N TYR A 59 6.19 9.29 -1.51
CA TYR A 59 6.25 7.82 -1.64
C TYR A 59 4.88 7.16 -1.92
N GLY A 60 3.82 7.97 -2.04
CA GLY A 60 2.43 7.49 -2.08
C GLY A 60 1.76 7.55 -3.45
N ASN A 61 2.33 8.27 -4.41
CA ASN A 61 1.88 8.21 -5.78
C ASN A 61 2.94 7.44 -6.55
N GLU A 62 2.69 6.16 -6.85
CA GLU A 62 3.06 5.69 -8.18
C GLU A 62 2.37 6.70 -9.12
N GLU A 63 3.09 7.75 -9.53
CA GLU A 63 2.68 8.51 -10.70
C GLU A 63 2.33 7.45 -11.73
N MET A 64 1.09 7.45 -12.23
CA MET A 64 0.75 6.60 -13.36
C MET A 64 1.76 6.95 -14.44
N ILE A 65 2.80 6.12 -14.58
CA ILE A 65 3.79 6.26 -15.64
C ILE A 65 3.04 5.80 -16.88
N ILE A 66 2.23 6.72 -17.44
CA ILE A 66 1.66 6.60 -18.76
C ILE A 66 2.90 6.52 -19.66
N SER A 67 3.16 5.34 -20.24
CA SER A 67 4.28 5.21 -21.17
C SER A 67 4.04 6.15 -22.35
N GLU A 68 5.09 6.67 -22.99
CA GLU A 68 4.97 7.66 -24.09
C GLU A 68 3.95 7.29 -25.18
N ASN A 69 3.67 5.99 -25.38
CA ASN A 69 2.70 5.48 -26.37
C ASN A 69 1.29 5.15 -25.83
N GLN A 70 0.95 5.52 -24.60
CA GLN A 70 -0.39 5.28 -24.03
C GLN A 70 -1.23 6.55 -24.14
N LEU A 71 -2.29 6.50 -24.97
CA LEU A 71 -3.29 7.56 -25.04
C LEU A 71 -4.19 7.50 -23.81
N THR A 72 -4.53 8.67 -23.25
CA THR A 72 -5.55 8.74 -22.22
C THR A 72 -6.93 8.60 -22.84
N ILE A 73 -7.92 8.17 -22.05
CA ILE A 73 -9.33 8.15 -22.49
C ILE A 73 -9.76 9.52 -23.05
N PHE A 74 -9.22 10.61 -22.51
CA PHE A 74 -9.52 11.96 -22.98
C PHE A 74 -8.90 12.29 -24.33
N ASP A 75 -7.75 11.69 -24.68
CA ASP A 75 -7.14 11.87 -26.00
C ASP A 75 -7.95 11.17 -27.10
N ILE A 76 -8.46 9.97 -26.80
CA ILE A 76 -9.32 9.21 -27.72
C ILE A 76 -10.65 9.96 -27.98
N ILE A 77 -11.25 10.53 -26.92
CA ILE A 77 -12.50 11.28 -27.07
C ILE A 77 -12.31 12.51 -27.96
N ARG A 78 -11.19 13.23 -27.83
CA ARG A 78 -10.90 14.40 -28.68
C ARG A 78 -10.71 14.04 -30.15
N GLU A 79 -10.07 12.91 -30.44
CA GLU A 79 -9.86 12.45 -31.81
C GLU A 79 -11.20 12.11 -32.48
N LEU A 80 -12.10 11.43 -31.76
CA LEU A 80 -13.45 11.11 -32.25
C LEU A 80 -14.29 12.36 -32.52
N GLU A 81 -14.21 13.39 -31.68
CA GLU A 81 -14.90 14.67 -31.90
C GLU A 81 -14.33 15.47 -33.09
N SER A 82 -13.07 15.21 -33.47
CA SER A 82 -12.39 15.91 -34.57
C SER A 82 -12.64 15.25 -35.93
N GLU A 83 -12.97 13.95 -35.97
CA GLU A 83 -13.26 13.20 -37.19
C GLU A 83 -14.72 13.35 -37.68
N GLU A 84 -15.62 13.89 -36.85
CA GLU A 84 -17.03 14.13 -37.19
C GLU A 84 -17.32 15.50 -37.86
N VAL A 85 -16.28 16.19 -38.37
CA VAL A 85 -16.39 17.47 -39.11
C VAL A 85 -15.99 17.33 -40.58
#